data_AF-A0A9Q4WXL0-F1
#
_entry.id   AF-A0A9Q4WXL0-F1
#
_cell.length_a   1.000
_cell.length_b   1.000
_cell.length_c   1.000
_cell.angle_alpha   90.00
_cell.angle_beta   90.00
_cell.angle_gamma   90.00
#
_symmetry.space_group_name_H-M   'P 1'
#
loop_
_entity.id
_entity.type
_entity.pdbx_description
1 polymer ?
#
loop_
_entity_poly.entity_id
_entity_poly.type
_entity_poly.pdbx_seq_one_letter_code
_entity_poly.pdbx_strand_id
1 'polypeptide(L)'
;LINESAWEEMTCLFALSLVYVLEATVTEERRRLMMEIIYHKCEFVGEMTVVQQAQRQLSLASYERIEQTLKECIAAKLLPANLLTRRAAVLMRSYLSGLMENWLFAPDSFDLHAEARDYVAILLEMYQFCPTLRGPESLSA
;
A
#
# COMPACT_ATOMS: atom_id res chain seq x y z
N LEU A 1 20.91 17.87 -13.54
CA LEU A 1 21.57 17.07 -12.48
C LEU A 1 20.72 17.21 -11.22
N ILE A 2 19.68 16.39 -11.11
CA ILE A 2 18.92 16.28 -9.86
C ILE A 2 19.76 15.32 -9.01
N ASN A 3 20.13 15.78 -7.82
CA ASN A 3 21.18 15.24 -6.95
C ASN A 3 20.70 13.96 -6.23
N GLU A 4 21.50 12.90 -6.11
CA GLU A 4 21.21 11.60 -5.44
C GLU A 4 20.41 11.73 -4.13
N SER A 5 20.62 12.82 -3.37
CA SER A 5 19.88 13.16 -2.14
C SER A 5 18.36 13.34 -2.32
N ALA A 6 17.91 13.98 -3.40
CA ALA A 6 16.48 14.15 -3.67
C ALA A 6 15.80 12.83 -4.11
N TRP A 7 16.60 11.87 -4.60
CA TRP A 7 16.14 10.55 -5.03
C TRP A 7 15.95 9.61 -3.84
N GLU A 8 16.89 9.61 -2.90
CA GLU A 8 16.69 8.93 -1.61
C GLU A 8 15.48 9.51 -0.89
N GLU A 9 15.32 10.84 -0.84
CA GLU A 9 14.17 11.50 -0.20
C GLU A 9 12.81 11.08 -0.77
N MET A 10 12.64 11.01 -2.10
CA MET A 10 11.35 10.68 -2.72
C MET A 10 10.98 9.20 -2.56
N THR A 11 11.96 8.31 -2.69
CA THR A 11 11.78 6.87 -2.42
C THR A 11 11.51 6.61 -0.93
N CYS A 12 12.22 7.35 -0.07
CA CYS A 12 12.07 7.30 1.38
C CYS A 12 10.69 7.83 1.78
N LEU A 13 10.19 8.93 1.22
CA LEU A 13 8.86 9.48 1.53
C LEU A 13 7.73 8.49 1.23
N PHE A 14 7.78 7.82 0.08
CA PHE A 14 6.77 6.81 -0.24
C PHE A 14 6.84 5.61 0.72
N ALA A 15 8.02 5.02 0.90
CA ALA A 15 8.21 3.89 1.82
C ALA A 15 7.82 4.26 3.27
N LEU A 16 8.27 5.41 3.76
CA LEU A 16 7.93 5.94 5.08
C LEU A 16 6.43 6.15 5.26
N SER A 17 5.72 6.61 4.22
CA SER A 17 4.26 6.76 4.29
C SER A 17 3.55 5.41 4.46
N LEU A 18 4.05 4.35 3.82
CA LEU A 18 3.52 2.99 3.98
C LEU A 18 3.85 2.40 5.36
N VAL A 19 5.07 2.63 5.85
CA VAL A 19 5.48 2.23 7.20
C VAL A 19 4.62 2.92 8.25
N TYR A 20 4.46 4.23 8.14
CA TYR A 20 3.61 5.02 9.04
C TYR A 20 2.17 4.50 9.05
N VAL A 21 1.61 4.10 7.90
CA VAL A 21 0.27 3.50 7.82
C VAL A 21 0.15 2.22 8.67
N LEU A 22 1.17 1.38 8.70
CA LEU A 22 1.20 0.16 9.52
C LEU A 22 1.41 0.49 11.00
N GLU A 23 2.42 1.30 11.33
CA GLU A 23 2.73 1.72 12.70
C GLU A 23 1.55 2.48 13.36
N ALA A 24 0.88 3.36 12.62
CA ALA A 24 -0.29 4.10 13.08
C ALA A 24 -1.49 3.19 13.37
N THR A 25 -1.58 2.03 12.72
CA THR A 25 -2.63 1.05 13.00
C THR A 25 -2.47 0.43 14.39
N VAL A 26 -1.22 0.30 14.85
CA VAL A 26 -0.90 -0.20 16.19
C VAL A 26 -0.99 0.92 17.23
N THR A 27 -0.45 2.10 16.93
CA THR A 27 -0.26 3.18 17.91
C THR A 27 -1.46 4.11 18.07
N GLU A 28 -2.24 4.35 17.02
CA GLU A 28 -3.38 5.28 17.07
C GLU A 28 -4.68 4.54 17.44
N GLU A 29 -5.08 4.65 18.71
CA GLU A 29 -6.28 3.99 19.24
C GLU A 29 -7.55 4.30 18.43
N ARG A 30 -7.76 5.56 18.03
CA ARG A 30 -8.93 5.94 17.21
C ARG A 30 -8.97 5.19 15.88
N ARG A 31 -7.82 5.06 15.21
CA ARG A 31 -7.71 4.39 13.91
C ARG A 31 -7.91 2.89 14.06
N ARG A 32 -7.31 2.30 15.09
CA ARG A 32 -7.44 0.89 15.46
C ARG A 32 -8.90 0.51 15.71
N LEU A 33 -9.59 1.24 16.60
CA LEU A 33 -10.99 1.00 16.93
C LEU A 33 -11.92 1.15 15.72
N MET A 34 -11.69 2.18 14.89
CA MET A 34 -12.48 2.40 13.68
C MET A 34 -12.32 1.26 12.68
N MET A 35 -11.10 0.77 12.47
CA MET A 35 -10.82 -0.35 11.57
C MET A 35 -11.40 -1.65 12.12
N GLU A 36 -11.25 -1.93 13.41
CA GLU A 36 -11.84 -3.11 14.05
C GLU A 36 -13.38 -3.14 13.88
N ILE A 37 -14.06 -2.00 14.02
CA ILE A 37 -15.50 -1.90 13.76
C ILE A 37 -15.80 -2.21 12.30
N ILE A 38 -15.08 -1.60 11.36
CA ILE A 38 -15.30 -1.76 9.91
C ILE A 38 -15.06 -3.20 9.46
N TYR A 39 -14.00 -3.86 9.95
CA TYR A 39 -13.60 -5.18 9.51
C TYR A 39 -14.36 -6.32 10.19
N HIS A 40 -14.70 -6.19 11.48
CA HIS A 40 -15.15 -7.34 12.28
C HIS A 40 -16.50 -7.17 12.95
N LYS A 41 -17.03 -5.94 13.03
CA LYS A 41 -18.28 -5.66 13.79
C LYS A 41 -19.39 -5.04 12.95
N CYS A 42 -19.12 -4.66 11.70
CA CYS A 42 -20.07 -3.98 10.83
C CYS A 42 -20.61 -4.92 9.75
N GLU A 43 -21.92 -5.14 9.75
CA GLU A 43 -22.62 -5.73 8.61
C GLU A 43 -23.05 -4.61 7.65
N PHE A 44 -22.55 -4.63 6.42
CA PHE A 44 -22.84 -3.61 5.41
C PHE A 44 -24.21 -3.84 4.73
N VAL A 45 -25.28 -3.77 5.53
CA VAL A 45 -26.68 -3.94 5.08
C VAL A 45 -27.54 -2.73 5.50
N GLY A 46 -28.68 -2.53 4.83
CA GLY A 46 -29.60 -1.43 5.12
C GLY A 46 -28.94 -0.05 5.02
N GLU A 47 -29.00 0.73 6.09
CA GLU A 47 -28.45 2.10 6.15
C GLU A 47 -26.91 2.15 6.00
N MET A 48 -26.21 1.06 6.33
CA MET A 48 -24.74 0.99 6.23
C MET A 48 -24.23 0.77 4.80
N THR A 49 -25.12 0.53 3.83
CA THR A 49 -24.77 0.42 2.40
C THR A 49 -24.16 1.72 1.85
N VAL A 50 -24.55 2.88 2.40
CA VAL A 50 -23.98 4.18 2.03
C VAL A 50 -22.50 4.26 2.42
N VAL A 51 -22.14 3.75 3.61
CA VAL A 51 -20.75 3.69 4.08
C VAL A 51 -19.93 2.74 3.20
N GLN A 52 -20.50 1.60 2.82
CA GLN A 52 -19.85 0.65 1.89
C GLN A 52 -19.57 1.30 0.52
N GLN A 53 -20.52 2.04 -0.03
CA GLN A 53 -20.36 2.75 -1.30
C GLN A 53 -19.29 3.85 -1.20
N ALA A 54 -19.28 4.62 -0.11
CA ALA A 54 -18.24 5.62 0.13
C ALA A 54 -16.85 4.98 0.24
N GLN A 55 -16.70 3.87 0.98
CA GLN A 55 -15.44 3.13 1.05
C GLN A 55 -14.99 2.60 -0.31
N ARG A 56 -15.93 2.12 -1.15
CA ARG A 56 -15.63 1.67 -2.51
C ARG A 56 -15.10 2.82 -3.38
N GLN A 57 -15.73 3.98 -3.33
CA GLN A 57 -15.28 5.16 -4.08
C GLN A 57 -13.90 5.62 -3.62
N LEU A 58 -13.67 5.69 -2.30
CA LEU A 58 -12.36 6.02 -1.74
C LEU A 58 -11.28 5.01 -2.16
N SER A 59 -11.63 3.73 -2.23
CA SER A 59 -10.71 2.67 -2.66
C SER A 59 -10.35 2.80 -4.14
N LEU A 60 -11.30 3.15 -5.00
CA LEU A 60 -11.04 3.40 -6.43
C LEU A 60 -10.13 4.62 -6.63
N ALA A 61 -10.44 5.73 -5.97
CA ALA A 61 -9.60 6.94 -6.00
C ALA A 61 -8.20 6.68 -5.42
N SER A 62 -8.09 5.82 -4.40
CA SER A 62 -6.80 5.41 -3.84
C SER A 62 -5.95 4.66 -4.85
N TYR A 63 -6.54 3.80 -5.70
CA TYR A 63 -5.76 3.10 -6.72
C TYR A 63 -5.17 4.06 -7.74
N GLU A 64 -5.92 5.05 -8.19
CA GLU A 64 -5.41 6.07 -9.13
C GLU A 64 -4.22 6.84 -8.54
N ARG A 65 -4.30 7.21 -7.26
CA ARG A 65 -3.20 7.86 -6.53
C ARG A 65 -1.97 6.95 -6.41
N ILE A 66 -2.15 5.69 -6.03
CA ILE A 66 -1.05 4.73 -5.94
C ILE A 66 -0.39 4.53 -7.31
N GLU A 67 -1.18 4.37 -8.38
CA GLU A 67 -0.64 4.24 -9.74
C GLU A 67 0.16 5.47 -10.16
N GLN A 68 -0.30 6.67 -9.80
CA GLN A 68 0.43 7.91 -10.08
C GLN A 68 1.78 7.95 -9.35
N THR A 69 1.81 7.62 -8.06
CA THR A 69 3.06 7.54 -7.29
C THR A 69 4.00 6.47 -7.85
N LEU A 70 3.49 5.30 -8.24
CA LEU A 70 4.30 4.27 -8.88
C LEU A 70 4.90 4.74 -10.21
N LYS A 71 4.16 5.51 -11.02
CA LYS A 71 4.67 6.12 -12.26
C LYS A 71 5.76 7.14 -11.97
N GLU A 72 5.64 7.92 -10.91
CA GLU A 72 6.69 8.85 -10.47
C GLU A 72 7.96 8.10 -10.05
N CYS A 73 7.82 6.99 -9.33
CA CYS A 73 8.95 6.11 -9.01
C CYS A 73 9.59 5.49 -10.26
N ILE A 74 8.81 5.11 -11.27
CA ILE A 74 9.32 4.62 -12.57
C ILE A 74 10.07 5.74 -13.31
N ALA A 75 9.51 6.95 -13.38
CA ALA A 75 10.17 8.11 -14.00
C ALA A 75 11.49 8.45 -13.29
N ALA A 76 11.55 8.23 -11.98
CA ALA A 76 12.74 8.33 -11.16
C ALA A 76 13.69 7.12 -11.26
N LYS A 77 13.39 6.11 -12.10
CA LYS A 77 14.17 4.87 -12.29
C LYS A 77 14.33 4.00 -11.03
N LEU A 78 13.48 4.21 -10.02
CA LEU A 78 13.46 3.44 -8.78
C LEU A 78 12.73 2.10 -8.92
N LEU A 79 11.80 2.06 -9.89
CA LEU A 79 11.07 0.86 -10.28
C LEU A 79 11.28 0.61 -11.77
N PRO A 80 11.28 -0.65 -12.23
CA PRO A 80 11.55 -0.91 -13.64
C PRO A 80 10.45 -0.36 -14.56
N ALA A 81 10.86 0.12 -15.73
CA ALA A 81 10.02 0.86 -16.67
C ALA A 81 8.79 0.10 -17.16
N ASN A 82 8.87 -1.23 -17.21
CA ASN A 82 7.78 -2.12 -17.61
C ASN A 82 6.98 -2.67 -16.42
N LEU A 83 7.05 -2.06 -15.23
CA LEU A 83 6.18 -2.47 -14.11
C LEU A 83 4.71 -2.25 -14.46
N LEU A 84 3.87 -3.27 -14.26
CA LEU A 84 2.43 -3.19 -14.43
C LEU A 84 1.80 -2.42 -13.25
N THR A 85 1.78 -1.09 -13.33
CA THR A 85 1.36 -0.19 -12.24
C THR A 85 -0.02 -0.52 -11.68
N ARG A 86 -0.99 -0.87 -12.52
CA ARG A 86 -2.34 -1.26 -12.06
C ARG A 86 -2.31 -2.50 -11.18
N ARG A 87 -1.53 -3.52 -11.58
CA ARG A 87 -1.39 -4.78 -10.83
C ARG A 87 -0.67 -4.52 -9.51
N ALA A 88 0.40 -3.72 -9.55
CA ALA A 88 1.12 -3.30 -8.36
C ALA A 88 0.22 -2.51 -7.38
N ALA A 89 -0.62 -1.60 -7.85
CA ALA A 89 -1.54 -0.86 -6.99
C ALA A 89 -2.57 -1.76 -6.27
N VAL A 90 -3.07 -2.79 -6.96
CA VAL A 90 -3.96 -3.81 -6.37
C VAL A 90 -3.23 -4.62 -5.30
N LEU A 91 -1.99 -5.05 -5.57
CA LEU A 91 -1.17 -5.77 -4.61
C LEU A 91 -0.83 -4.92 -3.39
N MET A 92 -0.44 -3.67 -3.58
CA MET A 92 -0.16 -2.74 -2.48
C MET A 92 -1.33 -2.64 -1.51
N ARG A 93 -2.53 -2.35 -2.03
CA ARG A 93 -3.71 -2.16 -1.19
C ARG A 93 -4.07 -3.46 -0.46
N SER A 94 -4.09 -4.59 -1.16
CA SER A 94 -4.44 -5.89 -0.58
C SER A 94 -3.43 -6.36 0.47
N TYR A 95 -2.14 -6.17 0.22
CA TYR A 95 -1.08 -6.53 1.15
C TYR A 95 -1.15 -5.72 2.45
N LEU A 96 -1.24 -4.38 2.34
CA LEU A 96 -1.31 -3.51 3.51
C LEU A 96 -2.61 -3.72 4.29
N SER A 97 -3.76 -3.78 3.60
CA SER A 97 -5.03 -4.02 4.29
C SER A 97 -5.08 -5.39 4.95
N GLY A 98 -4.50 -6.41 4.32
CA GLY A 98 -4.44 -7.77 4.88
C GLY A 98 -3.56 -7.85 6.12
N LEU A 99 -2.39 -7.21 6.13
CA LEU A 99 -1.54 -7.12 7.33
C LEU A 99 -2.30 -6.45 8.48
N MET A 100 -2.95 -5.31 8.21
CA MET A 100 -3.70 -4.57 9.20
C MET A 100 -4.89 -5.37 9.74
N GLU A 101 -5.68 -5.99 8.86
CA GLU A 101 -6.83 -6.80 9.22
C GLU A 101 -6.43 -8.02 10.05
N ASN A 102 -5.41 -8.78 9.62
CA ASN A 102 -4.94 -9.96 10.34
C ASN A 102 -4.40 -9.60 11.73
N TRP A 103 -3.68 -8.48 11.83
CA TRP A 103 -3.20 -7.99 13.12
C TRP A 103 -4.35 -7.54 14.03
N LEU A 104 -5.34 -6.79 13.50
CA LEU A 104 -6.51 -6.38 14.27
C LEU A 104 -7.35 -7.56 14.77
N PHE A 105 -7.39 -8.64 13.99
CA PHE A 105 -8.08 -9.87 14.37
C PHE A 105 -7.35 -10.64 15.48
N ALA A 106 -6.02 -10.70 15.44
CA ALA A 106 -5.19 -11.40 16.42
C ALA A 106 -3.91 -10.61 16.73
N PRO A 107 -3.96 -9.58 17.60
CA PRO A 107 -2.83 -8.68 17.83
C PRO A 107 -1.61 -9.35 18.47
N ASP A 108 -1.82 -10.48 19.15
CA ASP A 108 -0.75 -11.29 19.75
C ASP A 108 -0.08 -12.26 18.76
N SER A 109 -0.55 -12.34 17.52
CA SER A 109 -0.04 -13.30 16.53
C SER A 109 1.30 -12.91 15.90
N PHE A 110 1.55 -11.61 15.73
CA PHE A 110 2.82 -11.05 15.27
C PHE A 110 2.93 -9.56 15.65
N ASP A 111 4.16 -9.04 15.74
CA ASP A 111 4.41 -7.64 16.06
C ASP A 111 4.39 -6.78 14.79
N LEU A 112 3.21 -6.27 14.42
CA LEU A 112 3.06 -5.42 13.25
C LEU A 112 3.89 -4.13 13.33
N HIS A 113 4.13 -3.59 14.54
CA HIS A 113 4.86 -2.34 14.69
C HIS A 113 6.36 -2.55 14.47
N ALA A 114 6.94 -3.59 15.08
CA ALA A 114 8.35 -3.91 14.90
C ALA A 114 8.68 -4.30 13.46
N GLU A 115 7.79 -5.07 12.81
CA GLU A 115 8.02 -5.63 11.47
C GLU A 115 7.56 -4.71 10.32
N ALA A 116 6.93 -3.55 10.62
CA ALA A 116 6.34 -2.66 9.62
C ALA A 116 7.32 -2.27 8.51
N ARG A 117 8.58 -1.98 8.88
CA ARG A 117 9.64 -1.61 7.92
C ARG A 117 9.99 -2.75 6.99
N ASP A 118 10.15 -3.95 7.53
CA ASP A 118 10.51 -5.13 6.75
C ASP A 118 9.35 -5.57 5.83
N TYR A 119 8.10 -5.47 6.29
CA TYR A 119 6.94 -5.72 5.44
C TYR A 119 6.86 -4.76 4.25
N VAL A 120 7.18 -3.48 4.45
CA VAL A 120 7.23 -2.50 3.36
C VAL A 120 8.41 -2.77 2.44
N ALA A 121 9.59 -3.12 2.98
CA ALA A 121 10.75 -3.50 2.18
C ALA A 121 10.44 -4.68 1.24
N ILE A 122 9.84 -5.75 1.76
CA ILE A 122 9.40 -6.93 1.00
C ILE A 122 8.46 -6.53 -0.15
N LEU A 123 7.50 -5.62 0.12
CA LEU A 123 6.57 -5.14 -0.90
C LEU A 123 7.29 -4.40 -2.04
N LEU A 124 8.28 -3.56 -1.70
CA LEU A 124 9.04 -2.81 -2.68
C LEU A 124 9.99 -3.71 -3.49
N GLU A 125 10.64 -4.67 -2.83
CA GLU A 125 11.45 -5.70 -3.48
C GLU A 125 10.62 -6.52 -4.47
N MET A 126 9.37 -6.89 -4.11
CA MET A 126 8.45 -7.56 -5.02
C MET A 126 8.23 -6.76 -6.31
N TYR A 127 8.10 -5.42 -6.24
CA TYR A 127 8.00 -4.58 -7.44
C TYR A 127 9.30 -4.45 -8.24
N GLN A 128 10.45 -4.66 -7.60
CA GLN A 128 11.78 -4.59 -8.22
C GLN A 128 12.19 -5.92 -8.87
N PHE A 129 11.79 -7.06 -8.31
CA PHE A 129 12.37 -8.35 -8.68
C PHE A 129 11.38 -9.36 -9.27
N CYS A 130 10.08 -9.29 -8.99
CA CYS A 130 9.14 -10.30 -9.50
C CYS A 130 8.86 -10.12 -11.00
N PRO A 131 9.23 -11.10 -11.86
CA PRO A 131 9.06 -10.99 -13.31
C PRO A 131 7.59 -11.01 -13.73
N THR A 132 6.71 -11.64 -12.95
CA THR A 132 5.26 -11.69 -13.20
C THR A 132 4.57 -10.34 -13.00
N LEU A 133 5.27 -9.33 -12.46
CA LEU A 133 4.80 -7.94 -12.38
C LEU A 133 5.29 -7.07 -13.53
N ARG A 134 6.02 -7.65 -14.48
CA ARG A 134 6.50 -6.99 -15.69
C ARG A 134 5.48 -7.13 -16.81
N GLY A 135 5.25 -6.04 -17.52
CA GLY A 135 4.57 -6.06 -18.81
C GLY A 135 5.52 -6.59 -19.90
N PRO A 136 4.99 -6.89 -21.10
CA PRO A 136 5.86 -7.17 -22.24
C PRO A 136 6.84 -6.01 -22.38
N GLU A 137 8.13 -6.33 -22.57
CA GLU A 137 9.12 -5.30 -22.88
C GLU A 137 8.62 -4.57 -24.11
N SER A 138 8.34 -3.26 -23.96
CA SER A 138 8.16 -2.42 -25.12
C SER A 138 9.49 -2.45 -25.85
N LEU A 139 9.55 -3.20 -26.96
CA LEU A 139 10.61 -3.12 -27.95
C LEU A 139 10.69 -1.67 -28.39
N SER A 140 11.49 -0.85 -27.70
CA SER A 140 11.90 0.44 -28.19
C SER A 140 12.89 0.18 -29.32
N ALA A 141 12.37 0.17 -30.55
CA ALA A 141 13.16 0.40 -31.75
C ALA A 141 13.71 1.83 -31.76
#